data_AF-A0A961L378-F1
#
_entry.id   AF-A0A961L378-F1
#
_cell.length_a   1.000
_cell.length_b   1.000
_cell.length_c   1.000
_cell.angle_alpha   90.00
_cell.angle_beta   90.00
_cell.angle_gamma   90.00
#
_symmetry.space_group_name_H-M   'P 1'
#
loop_
_entity.id
_entity.type
_entity.pdbx_description
1 polymer ?
#
loop_
_entity_poly.entity_id
_entity_poly.type
_entity_poly.pdbx_seq_one_letter_code
_entity_poly.pdbx_strand_id
1 'polypeptide(L)'
;DHANPSPLDFDNLKDAVGKAQAHGCRWAFTSDARTIFLIDTEQSGSLITKIVHKRFLSDTFRREDLDDPATLARIQRSWVGAFNELAPIITGHARPEGMAPDALFVEALRELMAAPVAAIRDGINARRVAEPSFQSELVEWMVDEQGWAHDPSKWESEVNRAAKLTAYVFVTRLLFYEALRRAKPELEPLSLPPPPNTNAKLASQMLEFQFAEARRISGDYETLFSWDKVSQYAMVADPCAGLRTHMTGDRGVFL
;
A
#
# COMPACT_ATOMS: atom_id res chain seq x y z
N ASP A 1 -6.80 16.86 -10.80
CA ASP A 1 -5.98 15.65 -10.76
C ASP A 1 -5.83 15.15 -9.34
N HIS A 2 -5.91 13.84 -9.15
CA HIS A 2 -5.75 13.20 -7.86
C HIS A 2 -4.26 13.16 -7.47
N ALA A 3 -3.94 13.33 -6.19
CA ALA A 3 -2.56 13.30 -5.72
C ALA A 3 -1.92 11.91 -5.89
N ASN A 4 -2.72 10.85 -5.74
CA ASN A 4 -2.37 9.48 -6.05
C ASN A 4 -3.27 8.98 -7.21
N PRO A 5 -2.70 8.57 -8.35
CA PRO A 5 -3.48 8.10 -9.48
C PRO A 5 -4.02 6.68 -9.33
N SER A 6 -3.67 5.96 -8.25
CA SER A 6 -4.14 4.58 -8.05
C SER A 6 -5.68 4.52 -7.96
N PRO A 7 -6.32 3.57 -8.68
CA PRO A 7 -7.78 3.44 -8.64
C PRO A 7 -8.29 2.81 -7.33
N LEU A 8 -7.39 2.23 -6.53
CA LEU A 8 -7.66 1.71 -5.19
C LEU A 8 -7.29 2.70 -4.08
N ASP A 9 -6.81 3.91 -4.43
CA ASP A 9 -6.62 4.97 -3.45
C ASP A 9 -7.95 5.30 -2.77
N PHE A 10 -7.91 5.44 -1.44
CA PHE A 10 -9.12 5.57 -0.65
C PHE A 10 -9.91 6.83 -0.98
N ASP A 11 -9.23 7.96 -1.25
CA ASP A 11 -9.90 9.20 -1.59
C ASP A 11 -10.54 9.11 -2.98
N ASN A 12 -9.89 8.41 -3.92
CA ASN A 12 -10.45 8.15 -5.26
C ASN A 12 -11.68 7.25 -5.18
N LEU A 13 -11.63 6.16 -4.40
CA LEU A 13 -12.77 5.27 -4.18
C LEU A 13 -13.94 6.02 -3.52
N LYS A 14 -13.64 6.83 -2.50
CA LYS A 14 -14.64 7.60 -1.77
C LYS A 14 -15.31 8.65 -2.65
N ASP A 15 -14.53 9.37 -3.45
CA ASP A 15 -15.01 10.37 -4.40
C ASP A 15 -15.90 9.72 -5.47
N ALA A 16 -15.47 8.60 -6.06
CA ALA A 16 -16.25 7.87 -7.06
C ALA A 16 -17.59 7.36 -6.51
N VAL A 17 -17.58 6.75 -5.30
CA VAL A 17 -18.80 6.29 -4.62
C VAL A 17 -19.71 7.47 -4.26
N GLY A 18 -19.15 8.55 -3.73
CA GLY A 18 -19.90 9.74 -3.35
C GLY A 18 -20.61 10.38 -4.55
N LYS A 19 -19.91 10.49 -5.69
CA LYS A 19 -20.50 10.96 -6.95
C LYS A 19 -21.65 10.08 -7.43
N ALA A 20 -21.46 8.76 -7.44
CA ALA A 20 -22.51 7.84 -7.87
C ALA A 20 -23.75 7.92 -6.95
N GLN A 21 -23.55 7.92 -5.63
CA GLN A 21 -24.63 8.04 -4.66
C GLN A 21 -25.39 9.36 -4.77
N ALA A 22 -24.69 10.48 -5.00
CA ALA A 22 -25.31 11.79 -5.20
C ALA A 22 -26.26 11.83 -6.41
N HIS A 23 -26.05 10.93 -7.39
CA HIS A 23 -26.88 10.79 -8.58
C HIS A 23 -27.84 9.58 -8.52
N GLY A 24 -27.92 8.88 -7.38
CA GLY A 24 -28.74 7.66 -7.25
C GLY A 24 -28.24 6.50 -8.12
N CYS A 25 -26.98 6.53 -8.56
CA CYS A 25 -26.37 5.47 -9.35
C CYS A 25 -25.90 4.36 -8.42
N ARG A 26 -26.37 3.13 -8.67
CA ARG A 26 -25.88 1.94 -7.96
C ARG A 26 -24.39 1.67 -8.23
N TRP A 27 -23.94 1.93 -9.44
CA TRP A 27 -22.60 1.57 -9.89
C TRP A 27 -21.67 2.78 -9.95
N ALA A 28 -20.44 2.59 -9.48
CA ALA A 28 -19.32 3.51 -9.68
C ALA A 28 -18.13 2.76 -10.27
N PHE A 29 -17.16 3.49 -10.85
CA PHE A 29 -15.89 2.91 -11.26
C PHE A 29 -14.72 3.84 -10.96
N THR A 30 -13.55 3.25 -10.73
CA THR A 30 -12.25 3.93 -10.66
C THR A 30 -11.31 3.27 -11.66
N SER A 31 -10.42 4.06 -12.28
CA SER A 31 -9.44 3.54 -13.24
C SER A 31 -8.21 4.45 -13.34
N ASP A 32 -7.06 3.84 -13.55
CA ASP A 32 -5.79 4.49 -13.92
C ASP A 32 -5.39 4.21 -15.38
N ALA A 33 -6.37 3.82 -16.22
CA ALA A 33 -6.19 3.34 -17.58
C ALA A 33 -5.41 2.02 -17.74
N ARG A 34 -4.79 1.48 -16.68
CA ARG A 34 -4.22 0.12 -16.66
C ARG A 34 -5.22 -0.89 -16.15
N THR A 35 -6.01 -0.51 -15.14
CA THR A 35 -7.04 -1.35 -14.53
C THR A 35 -8.30 -0.52 -14.32
N ILE A 36 -9.46 -1.16 -14.42
CA ILE A 36 -10.75 -0.62 -13.99
C ILE A 36 -11.37 -1.51 -12.91
N PHE A 37 -11.94 -0.87 -11.89
CA PHE A 37 -12.69 -1.51 -10.83
C PHE A 37 -14.15 -1.08 -10.89
N LEU A 38 -15.08 -2.03 -10.82
CA LEU A 38 -16.51 -1.77 -10.65
C LEU A 38 -16.86 -1.84 -9.17
N ILE A 39 -17.62 -0.86 -8.70
CA ILE A 39 -18.01 -0.70 -7.29
C ILE A 39 -19.53 -0.72 -7.19
N ASP A 40 -20.07 -1.58 -6.32
CA ASP A 40 -21.48 -1.60 -5.94
C ASP A 40 -21.70 -0.66 -4.74
N THR A 41 -22.28 0.51 -4.97
CA THR A 41 -22.47 1.52 -3.92
C THR A 41 -23.49 1.10 -2.86
N GLU A 42 -24.38 0.17 -3.19
CA GLU A 42 -25.41 -0.37 -2.30
C GLU A 42 -24.87 -1.49 -1.40
N GLN A 43 -23.73 -2.09 -1.77
CA GLN A 43 -23.09 -3.10 -0.93
C GLN A 43 -22.65 -2.51 0.41
N SER A 44 -22.91 -3.24 1.49
CA SER A 44 -22.50 -2.85 2.84
C SER A 44 -21.03 -3.19 3.10
N GLY A 45 -20.38 -2.47 4.02
CA GLY A 45 -18.98 -2.67 4.39
C GLY A 45 -18.07 -1.51 3.97
N SER A 46 -16.76 -1.74 4.06
CA SER A 46 -15.74 -0.77 3.66
C SER A 46 -15.73 -0.54 2.15
N LEU A 47 -15.16 0.57 1.69
CA LEU A 47 -15.08 0.90 0.26
C LEU A 47 -14.43 -0.21 -0.57
N ILE A 48 -13.41 -0.88 -0.01
CA ILE A 48 -12.76 -2.01 -0.67
C ILE A 48 -13.76 -3.14 -0.88
N THR A 49 -14.49 -3.56 0.16
CA THR A 49 -15.44 -4.68 0.04
C THR A 49 -16.57 -4.43 -0.97
N LYS A 50 -16.84 -3.18 -1.33
CA LYS A 50 -17.81 -2.80 -2.37
C LYS A 50 -17.31 -3.02 -3.80
N ILE A 51 -16.03 -3.34 -4.00
CA ILE A 51 -15.47 -3.66 -5.31
C ILE A 51 -15.93 -5.06 -5.72
N VAL A 52 -16.65 -5.14 -6.84
CA VAL A 52 -17.29 -6.39 -7.30
C VAL A 52 -16.71 -6.93 -8.60
N HIS A 53 -15.88 -6.15 -9.29
CA HIS A 53 -15.24 -6.57 -10.52
C HIS A 53 -13.92 -5.82 -10.72
N LYS A 54 -12.92 -6.51 -11.28
CA LYS A 54 -11.64 -5.95 -11.70
C LYS A 54 -11.37 -6.38 -13.12
N ARG A 55 -10.91 -5.44 -13.94
CA ARG A 55 -10.41 -5.76 -15.27
C ARG A 55 -9.11 -5.04 -15.59
N PHE A 56 -8.15 -5.82 -16.07
CA PHE A 56 -6.94 -5.29 -16.68
C PHE A 56 -7.22 -4.76 -18.09
N LEU A 57 -6.71 -3.57 -18.37
CA LEU A 57 -6.88 -2.84 -19.63
C LEU A 57 -5.57 -2.82 -20.44
N SER A 58 -4.46 -2.46 -19.80
CA SER A 58 -3.15 -2.38 -20.45
C SER A 58 -2.00 -2.34 -19.45
N ASP A 59 -0.80 -2.66 -19.94
CA ASP A 59 0.44 -2.42 -19.22
C ASP A 59 0.72 -0.91 -19.04
N THR A 60 1.72 -0.60 -18.23
CA THR A 60 2.22 0.77 -18.06
C THR A 60 2.71 1.32 -19.40
N PHE A 61 2.23 2.51 -19.75
CA PHE A 61 2.66 3.27 -20.91
C PHE A 61 3.11 4.67 -20.49
N ARG A 62 4.00 5.24 -21.29
CA ARG A 62 4.45 6.63 -21.19
C ARG A 62 3.55 7.52 -22.04
N ARG A 63 3.62 8.83 -21.79
CA ARG A 63 2.85 9.81 -22.57
C ARG A 63 3.17 9.75 -24.06
N GLU A 64 4.43 9.51 -24.41
CA GLU A 64 4.92 9.37 -25.80
C GLU A 64 4.30 8.15 -26.51
N ASP A 65 3.98 7.07 -25.79
CA ASP A 65 3.36 5.88 -26.37
C ASP A 65 1.93 6.16 -26.86
N LEU A 66 1.28 7.22 -26.34
CA LEU A 66 -0.07 7.62 -26.78
C LEU A 66 -0.06 8.33 -28.14
N ASP A 67 1.12 8.67 -28.67
CA ASP A 67 1.23 9.25 -30.00
C ASP A 67 1.31 8.16 -31.10
N ASP A 68 1.47 6.89 -30.73
CA ASP A 68 1.41 5.73 -31.62
C ASP A 68 -0.05 5.27 -31.86
N PRO A 69 -0.57 5.35 -33.11
CA PRO A 69 -1.92 4.90 -33.43
C PRO A 69 -2.19 3.43 -33.11
N ALA A 70 -1.19 2.55 -33.18
CA ALA A 70 -1.36 1.14 -32.86
C ALA A 70 -1.60 0.94 -31.35
N THR A 71 -0.89 1.68 -30.51
CA THR A 71 -1.09 1.72 -29.06
C THR A 71 -2.45 2.29 -28.69
N LEU A 72 -2.87 3.41 -29.30
CA LEU A 72 -4.23 3.95 -29.09
C LEU A 72 -5.31 2.95 -29.48
N ALA A 73 -5.18 2.28 -30.63
CA ALA A 73 -6.15 1.29 -31.07
C ALA A 73 -6.21 0.07 -30.13
N ARG A 74 -5.08 -0.32 -29.52
CA ARG A 74 -5.02 -1.38 -28.52
C ARG A 74 -5.76 -0.97 -27.25
N ILE A 75 -5.47 0.22 -26.71
CA ILE A 75 -6.13 0.78 -25.52
C ILE A 75 -7.65 0.90 -25.76
N GLN A 76 -8.05 1.43 -26.92
CA GLN A 76 -9.47 1.55 -27.29
C GLN A 76 -10.17 0.18 -27.31
N ARG A 77 -9.56 -0.85 -27.90
CA ARG A 77 -10.12 -2.21 -27.90
C ARG A 77 -10.28 -2.76 -26.49
N SER A 78 -9.30 -2.53 -25.61
CA SER A 78 -9.39 -2.95 -24.20
C SER A 78 -10.56 -2.29 -23.47
N TRP A 79 -10.78 -0.98 -23.68
CA TRP A 79 -11.91 -0.25 -23.09
C TRP A 79 -13.26 -0.69 -23.64
N VAL A 80 -13.38 -0.90 -24.96
CA VAL A 80 -14.60 -1.46 -25.56
C VAL A 80 -14.88 -2.84 -24.99
N GLY A 81 -13.85 -3.68 -24.86
CA GLY A 81 -13.93 -4.94 -24.15
C GLY A 81 -14.50 -4.74 -22.75
N ALA A 82 -13.93 -3.82 -21.97
CA ALA A 82 -14.33 -3.52 -20.59
C ALA A 82 -15.82 -3.22 -20.48
N PHE A 83 -16.32 -2.32 -21.32
CA PHE A 83 -17.73 -1.99 -21.29
C PHE A 83 -18.63 -3.14 -21.76
N ASN A 84 -18.18 -3.98 -22.68
CA ASN A 84 -18.95 -5.17 -23.08
C ASN A 84 -19.08 -6.20 -21.95
N GLU A 85 -18.07 -6.34 -21.09
CA GLU A 85 -18.16 -7.22 -19.90
C GLU A 85 -18.97 -6.58 -18.77
N LEU A 86 -18.84 -5.27 -18.57
CA LEU A 86 -19.55 -4.55 -17.51
C LEU A 86 -21.02 -4.28 -17.82
N ALA A 87 -21.40 -4.10 -19.08
CA ALA A 87 -22.75 -3.74 -19.47
C ALA A 87 -23.83 -4.74 -18.99
N PRO A 88 -23.66 -6.07 -19.14
CA PRO A 88 -24.60 -7.04 -18.58
C PRO A 88 -24.75 -6.94 -17.06
N ILE A 89 -23.66 -6.65 -16.34
CA ILE A 89 -23.68 -6.48 -14.88
C ILE A 89 -24.46 -5.21 -14.51
N ILE A 90 -24.10 -4.09 -15.13
CA ILE A 90 -24.67 -2.77 -14.84
C ILE A 90 -26.19 -2.75 -15.13
N THR A 91 -26.60 -3.43 -16.20
CA THR A 91 -28.01 -3.52 -16.62
C THR A 91 -28.80 -4.63 -15.92
N GLY A 92 -28.15 -5.43 -15.05
CA GLY A 92 -28.80 -6.49 -14.27
C GLY A 92 -29.04 -7.80 -15.01
N HIS A 93 -28.50 -7.97 -16.22
CA HIS A 93 -28.55 -9.22 -16.99
C HIS A 93 -27.52 -10.26 -16.51
N ALA A 94 -26.49 -9.83 -15.80
CA ALA A 94 -25.50 -10.69 -15.16
C ALA A 94 -25.26 -10.25 -13.72
N ARG A 95 -24.85 -11.18 -12.87
CA ARG A 95 -24.30 -10.84 -11.56
C ARG A 95 -22.79 -10.64 -11.71
N PRO A 96 -22.18 -9.71 -10.96
CA PRO A 96 -20.73 -9.69 -10.88
C PRO A 96 -20.27 -11.02 -10.28
N GLU A 97 -19.20 -11.58 -10.83
CA GLU A 97 -18.58 -12.81 -10.30
C GLU A 97 -18.10 -12.62 -8.86
N GLY A 98 -17.90 -11.35 -8.46
CA GLY A 98 -17.29 -10.98 -7.20
C GLY A 98 -15.77 -11.20 -7.27
N MET A 99 -15.04 -10.50 -6.41
CA MET A 99 -13.66 -10.87 -6.10
C MET A 99 -13.66 -11.63 -4.79
N ALA A 100 -12.87 -12.70 -4.72
CA ALA A 100 -12.58 -13.35 -3.46
C ALA A 100 -12.03 -12.28 -2.48
N PRO A 101 -12.62 -12.09 -1.28
CA PRO A 101 -12.26 -10.99 -0.39
C PRO A 101 -10.77 -10.93 -0.05
N ASP A 102 -10.12 -12.08 0.03
CA ASP A 102 -8.68 -12.26 0.22
C ASP A 102 -7.87 -11.73 -0.97
N ALA A 103 -8.24 -12.09 -2.20
CA ALA A 103 -7.57 -11.60 -3.41
C ALA A 103 -7.67 -10.08 -3.52
N LEU A 104 -8.84 -9.52 -3.24
CA LEU A 104 -9.06 -8.08 -3.25
C LEU A 104 -8.26 -7.37 -2.16
N PHE A 105 -8.23 -7.93 -0.96
CA PHE A 105 -7.43 -7.41 0.14
C PHE A 105 -5.93 -7.40 -0.21
N VAL A 106 -5.41 -8.50 -0.77
CA VAL A 106 -4.01 -8.60 -1.20
C VAL A 106 -3.69 -7.55 -2.26
N GLU A 107 -4.57 -7.33 -3.23
CA GLU A 107 -4.39 -6.31 -4.27
C GLU A 107 -4.40 -4.88 -3.69
N ALA A 108 -5.39 -4.58 -2.85
CA ALA A 108 -5.47 -3.27 -2.18
C ALA A 108 -4.26 -3.03 -1.28
N LEU A 109 -3.79 -4.05 -0.56
CA LEU A 109 -2.58 -3.96 0.25
C LEU A 109 -1.36 -3.73 -0.65
N ARG A 110 -1.20 -4.46 -1.76
CA ARG A 110 -0.07 -4.24 -2.68
C ARG A 110 -0.02 -2.81 -3.22
N GLU A 111 -1.17 -2.27 -3.61
CA GLU A 111 -1.27 -0.90 -4.11
C GLU A 111 -0.97 0.13 -3.00
N LEU A 112 -1.54 -0.06 -1.80
CA LEU A 112 -1.25 0.81 -0.66
C LEU A 112 0.24 0.78 -0.27
N MET A 113 0.86 -0.38 -0.38
CA MET A 113 2.27 -0.59 -0.06
C MET A 113 3.23 -0.07 -1.15
N ALA A 114 2.75 0.28 -2.35
CA ALA A 114 3.61 0.69 -3.45
C ALA A 114 4.47 1.92 -3.11
N ALA A 115 3.85 2.97 -2.56
CA ALA A 115 4.57 4.19 -2.16
C ALA A 115 5.53 3.95 -0.97
N PRO A 116 5.13 3.29 0.14
CA PRO A 116 6.06 2.92 1.21
C PRO A 116 7.24 2.08 0.75
N VAL A 117 7.01 1.07 -0.09
CA VAL A 117 8.08 0.23 -0.63
C VAL A 117 9.05 1.05 -1.46
N ALA A 118 8.55 1.95 -2.31
CA ALA A 118 9.40 2.85 -3.10
C ALA A 118 10.24 3.77 -2.19
N ALA A 119 9.63 4.39 -1.18
CA ALA A 119 10.32 5.26 -0.24
C ALA A 119 11.44 4.53 0.52
N ILE A 120 11.17 3.33 1.03
CA ILE A 120 12.18 2.50 1.72
C ILE A 120 13.27 2.06 0.74
N ARG A 121 12.92 1.60 -0.46
CA ARG A 121 13.88 1.20 -1.50
C ARG A 121 14.84 2.34 -1.81
N ASP A 122 14.30 3.52 -2.08
CA ASP A 122 15.09 4.68 -2.47
C ASP A 122 15.95 5.17 -1.30
N GLY A 123 15.43 5.13 -0.07
CA GLY A 123 16.18 5.44 1.15
C GLY A 123 17.33 4.48 1.43
N ILE A 124 17.10 3.17 1.37
CA ILE A 124 18.15 2.14 1.49
C ILE A 124 19.21 2.34 0.41
N ASN A 125 18.77 2.58 -0.83
CA ASN A 125 19.67 2.75 -1.96
C ASN A 125 20.54 4.02 -1.83
N ALA A 126 19.95 5.14 -1.42
CA ALA A 126 20.69 6.38 -1.20
C ALA A 126 21.71 6.21 -0.07
N ARG A 127 21.30 5.61 1.04
CA ARG A 127 22.15 5.43 2.21
C ARG A 127 23.31 4.46 1.97
N ARG A 128 23.09 3.33 1.27
CA ARG A 128 24.19 2.39 0.94
C ARG A 128 25.26 3.02 0.05
N VAL A 129 24.87 3.91 -0.87
CA VAL A 129 25.80 4.59 -1.77
C VAL A 129 26.60 5.66 -1.01
N ALA A 130 25.97 6.33 -0.06
CA ALA A 130 26.61 7.39 0.74
C ALA A 130 27.49 6.85 1.88
N GLU A 131 27.10 5.73 2.50
CA GLU A 131 27.70 5.21 3.73
C GLU A 131 28.20 3.75 3.53
N PRO A 132 29.52 3.54 3.33
CA PRO A 132 30.08 2.20 3.17
C PRO A 132 29.81 1.26 4.35
N SER A 133 29.79 1.80 5.58
CA SER A 133 29.45 1.03 6.78
C SER A 133 28.02 0.50 6.74
N PHE A 134 27.07 1.33 6.31
CA PHE A 134 25.68 0.90 6.14
C PHE A 134 25.55 -0.16 5.04
N GLN A 135 26.31 -0.03 3.94
CA GLN A 135 26.32 -1.06 2.91
C GLN A 135 26.79 -2.41 3.48
N SER A 136 27.87 -2.43 4.26
CA SER A 136 28.35 -3.64 4.93
C SER A 136 27.32 -4.23 5.89
N GLU A 137 26.70 -3.41 6.74
CA GLU A 137 25.64 -3.84 7.65
C GLU A 137 24.42 -4.41 6.90
N LEU A 138 24.06 -3.82 5.76
CA LEU A 138 22.95 -4.29 4.94
C LEU A 138 23.26 -5.66 4.32
N VAL A 139 24.50 -5.87 3.82
CA VAL A 139 24.93 -7.18 3.30
C VAL A 139 24.92 -8.23 4.41
N GLU A 140 25.49 -7.91 5.57
CA GLU A 140 25.49 -8.79 6.75
C GLU A 140 24.05 -9.19 7.13
N TRP A 141 23.15 -8.21 7.25
CA TRP A 141 21.74 -8.47 7.52
C TRP A 141 21.10 -9.37 6.45
N MET A 142 21.34 -9.11 5.16
CA MET A 142 20.77 -9.92 4.08
C MET A 142 21.28 -11.37 4.10
N VAL A 143 22.57 -11.58 4.34
CA VAL A 143 23.20 -12.90 4.28
C VAL A 143 22.95 -13.67 5.58
N ASP A 144 23.30 -13.06 6.71
CA ASP A 144 23.40 -13.77 7.99
C ASP A 144 22.06 -13.85 8.71
N GLU A 145 21.24 -12.80 8.67
CA GLU A 145 19.93 -12.80 9.32
C GLU A 145 18.82 -13.30 8.39
N GLN A 146 18.84 -12.93 7.10
CA GLN A 146 17.77 -13.30 6.16
C GLN A 146 18.09 -14.55 5.33
N GLY A 147 19.33 -15.05 5.34
CA GLY A 147 19.75 -16.23 4.59
C GLY A 147 19.78 -16.03 3.07
N TRP A 148 19.96 -14.80 2.59
CA TRP A 148 19.97 -14.49 1.16
C TRP A 148 21.37 -14.63 0.57
N ALA A 149 21.44 -14.91 -0.73
CA ALA A 149 22.67 -14.75 -1.48
C ALA A 149 22.87 -13.27 -1.85
N HIS A 150 24.07 -12.75 -1.66
CA HIS A 150 24.46 -11.42 -2.10
C HIS A 150 25.33 -11.50 -3.36
N ASP A 151 24.95 -10.75 -4.39
CA ASP A 151 25.69 -10.56 -5.63
C ASP A 151 25.77 -9.05 -5.93
N PRO A 152 26.98 -8.44 -5.95
CA PRO A 152 27.13 -7.02 -6.21
C PRO A 152 26.53 -6.54 -7.55
N SER A 153 26.33 -7.44 -8.52
CA SER A 153 25.67 -7.11 -9.79
C SER A 153 24.14 -7.02 -9.68
N LYS A 154 23.54 -7.51 -8.59
CA LYS A 154 22.09 -7.64 -8.38
C LYS A 154 21.51 -6.67 -7.36
N TRP A 155 22.29 -5.66 -6.94
CA TRP A 155 21.90 -4.66 -5.93
C TRP A 155 20.49 -4.10 -6.11
N GLU A 156 20.06 -3.78 -7.33
CA GLU A 156 18.72 -3.24 -7.58
C GLU A 156 17.61 -4.20 -7.11
N SER A 157 17.73 -5.47 -7.51
CA SER A 157 16.77 -6.51 -7.15
C SER A 157 16.81 -6.86 -5.66
N GLU A 158 18.00 -6.87 -5.06
CA GLU A 158 18.21 -7.16 -3.63
C GLU A 158 17.65 -6.04 -2.75
N VAL A 159 17.89 -4.77 -3.10
CA VAL A 159 17.33 -3.61 -2.39
C VAL A 159 15.81 -3.58 -2.54
N ASN A 160 15.27 -3.88 -3.73
CA ASN A 160 13.83 -3.98 -3.92
C ASN A 160 13.21 -5.10 -3.06
N ARG A 161 13.90 -6.24 -2.93
CA ARG A 161 13.48 -7.34 -2.04
C ARG A 161 13.53 -6.92 -0.57
N ALA A 162 14.62 -6.28 -0.14
CA ALA A 162 14.79 -5.75 1.22
C ALA A 162 13.68 -4.75 1.56
N ALA A 163 13.38 -3.81 0.66
CA ALA A 163 12.34 -2.81 0.84
C ALA A 163 10.96 -3.43 0.96
N LYS A 164 10.62 -4.42 0.11
CA LYS A 164 9.35 -5.14 0.21
C LYS A 164 9.23 -5.85 1.55
N LEU A 165 10.20 -6.69 1.92
CA LEU A 165 10.19 -7.41 3.20
C LEU A 165 9.99 -6.43 4.36
N THR A 166 10.80 -5.37 4.37
CA THR A 166 10.79 -4.34 5.40
C THR A 166 9.42 -3.69 5.52
N ALA A 167 8.85 -3.23 4.40
CA ALA A 167 7.57 -2.54 4.41
C ALA A 167 6.43 -3.45 4.88
N TYR A 168 6.35 -4.69 4.37
CA TYR A 168 5.29 -5.62 4.74
C TYR A 168 5.36 -6.05 6.20
N VAL A 169 6.55 -6.38 6.71
CA VAL A 169 6.72 -6.74 8.13
C VAL A 169 6.38 -5.55 9.01
N PHE A 170 6.88 -4.36 8.68
CA PHE A 170 6.64 -3.16 9.48
C PHE A 170 5.16 -2.77 9.52
N VAL A 171 4.47 -2.76 8.38
CA VAL A 171 3.02 -2.48 8.34
C VAL A 171 2.24 -3.55 9.08
N THR A 172 2.65 -4.81 9.00
CA THR A 172 2.05 -5.88 9.80
C THR A 172 2.17 -5.56 11.29
N ARG A 173 3.33 -5.12 11.78
CA ARG A 173 3.51 -4.69 13.18
C ARG A 173 2.56 -3.56 13.56
N LEU A 174 2.38 -2.56 12.70
CA LEU A 174 1.45 -1.45 12.95
C LEU A 174 0.00 -1.92 13.02
N LEU A 175 -0.42 -2.83 12.14
CA LEU A 175 -1.76 -3.43 12.16
C LEU A 175 -1.98 -4.25 13.44
N PHE A 176 -0.99 -5.05 13.85
CA PHE A 176 -1.05 -5.82 15.09
C PHE A 176 -1.10 -4.92 16.33
N TYR A 177 -0.37 -3.82 16.35
CA TYR A 177 -0.44 -2.83 17.43
C TYR A 177 -1.87 -2.34 17.62
N GLU A 178 -2.50 -1.95 16.52
CA GLU A 178 -3.85 -1.39 16.56
C GLU A 178 -4.93 -2.44 16.85
N ALA A 179 -4.73 -3.68 16.39
CA ALA A 179 -5.57 -4.81 16.81
C ALA A 179 -5.43 -5.08 18.32
N LEU A 180 -4.20 -5.07 18.85
CA LEU A 180 -3.93 -5.25 20.27
C LEU A 180 -4.55 -4.12 21.10
N ARG A 181 -4.43 -2.87 20.64
CA ARG A 181 -5.02 -1.68 21.30
C ARG A 181 -6.54 -1.81 21.50
N ARG A 182 -7.26 -2.44 20.57
CA ARG A 182 -8.70 -2.72 20.73
C ARG A 182 -8.99 -3.67 21.88
N ALA A 183 -8.12 -4.64 22.10
CA ALA A 183 -8.21 -5.59 23.21
C ALA A 183 -7.62 -5.03 24.52
N LYS A 184 -6.72 -4.04 24.43
CA LYS A 184 -5.99 -3.41 25.52
C LYS A 184 -6.09 -1.88 25.41
N PRO A 185 -7.20 -1.27 25.87
CA PRO A 185 -7.44 0.17 25.73
C PRO A 185 -6.43 1.07 26.48
N GLU A 186 -5.59 0.49 27.33
CA GLU A 186 -4.45 1.16 27.98
C GLU A 186 -3.35 1.57 26.99
N LEU A 187 -3.33 0.99 25.78
CA LEU A 187 -2.42 1.38 24.73
C LEU A 187 -2.89 2.68 24.06
N GLU A 188 -1.99 3.65 24.02
CA GLU A 188 -2.21 4.89 23.29
C GLU A 188 -2.32 4.63 21.79
N PRO A 189 -3.06 5.46 21.02
CA PRO A 189 -3.04 5.40 19.56
C PRO A 189 -1.63 5.56 19.00
N LEU A 190 -1.33 4.91 17.87
CA LEU A 190 -0.05 5.13 17.19
C LEU A 190 0.15 6.60 16.88
N SER A 191 1.33 7.11 17.20
CA SER A 191 1.67 8.52 17.03
C SER A 191 2.96 8.67 16.23
N LEU A 192 2.94 9.60 15.28
CA LEU A 192 4.11 10.05 14.54
C LEU A 192 4.18 11.57 14.62
N PRO A 193 5.34 12.17 14.35
CA PRO A 193 5.50 13.61 14.35
C PRO A 193 4.40 14.27 13.48
N PRO A 194 3.73 15.32 13.98
CA PRO A 194 2.68 15.99 13.21
C PRO A 194 3.28 16.70 12.00
N PRO A 195 2.56 16.79 10.87
CA PRO A 195 2.98 17.60 9.73
C PRO A 195 3.31 19.05 10.16
N PRO A 196 4.33 19.69 9.56
CA PRO A 196 5.13 19.24 8.43
C PRO A 196 6.34 18.38 8.82
N ASN A 197 6.44 17.88 10.05
CA ASN A 197 7.60 17.13 10.51
C ASN A 197 7.61 15.71 9.92
N THR A 198 8.56 15.45 9.02
CA THR A 198 8.79 14.13 8.40
C THR A 198 10.07 13.47 8.90
N ASN A 199 10.61 13.89 10.06
CA ASN A 199 11.87 13.39 10.56
C ASN A 199 11.78 11.90 10.92
N ALA A 200 12.44 11.04 10.14
CA ALA A 200 12.35 9.60 10.31
C ALA A 200 12.98 9.11 11.61
N LYS A 201 14.01 9.80 12.12
CA LYS A 201 14.65 9.46 13.39
C LYS A 201 13.70 9.69 14.57
N LEU A 202 13.00 10.82 14.59
CA LEU A 202 12.01 11.11 15.63
C LEU A 202 10.82 10.13 15.53
N ALA A 203 10.32 9.88 14.32
CA ALA A 203 9.28 8.89 14.07
C ALA A 203 9.68 7.48 14.59
N SER A 204 10.93 7.07 14.34
CA SER A 204 11.48 5.81 14.84
C SER A 204 11.45 5.74 16.36
N GLN A 205 11.91 6.78 17.05
CA GLN A 205 11.95 6.81 18.52
C GLN A 205 10.55 6.74 19.13
N MET A 206 9.57 7.43 18.54
CA MET A 206 8.19 7.38 18.99
C MET A 206 7.59 5.98 18.83
N LEU A 207 7.75 5.35 17.66
CA LEU A 207 7.24 4.00 17.42
C LEU A 207 7.96 2.94 18.23
N GLU A 208 9.27 3.05 18.41
CA GLU A 208 10.05 2.15 19.27
C GLU A 208 9.54 2.17 20.71
N PHE A 209 9.26 3.37 21.25
CA PHE A 209 8.65 3.51 22.55
C PHE A 209 7.26 2.87 22.61
N GLN A 210 6.40 3.12 21.63
CA GLN A 210 5.05 2.54 21.57
C GLN A 210 5.09 1.01 21.48
N PHE A 211 5.99 0.43 20.67
CA PHE A 211 6.17 -1.01 20.56
C PHE A 211 6.74 -1.62 21.85
N ALA A 212 7.65 -0.94 22.54
CA ALA A 212 8.11 -1.36 23.86
C ALA A 212 6.94 -1.44 24.87
N GLU A 213 6.05 -0.46 24.84
CA GLU A 213 4.88 -0.44 25.73
C GLU A 213 3.87 -1.54 25.38
N ALA A 214 3.64 -1.80 24.09
CA ALA A 214 2.84 -2.95 23.64
C ALA A 214 3.40 -4.29 24.14
N ARG A 215 4.73 -4.50 24.12
CA ARG A 215 5.35 -5.69 24.70
C ARG A 215 5.09 -5.79 26.20
N ARG A 216 5.32 -4.69 26.92
CA ARG A 216 5.13 -4.63 28.38
C ARG A 216 3.70 -4.96 28.80
N ILE A 217 2.70 -4.42 28.10
CA ILE A 217 1.28 -4.60 28.44
C ILE A 217 0.77 -5.98 28.01
N SER A 218 1.25 -6.49 26.88
CA SER A 218 0.71 -7.73 26.33
C SER A 218 1.36 -9.00 26.89
N GLY A 219 2.64 -8.95 27.29
CA GLY A 219 3.36 -10.06 27.91
C GLY A 219 3.70 -11.26 27.00
N ASP A 220 3.22 -11.29 25.74
CA ASP A 220 3.35 -12.47 24.85
C ASP A 220 3.62 -12.10 23.37
N TYR A 221 3.90 -10.83 23.05
CA TYR A 221 4.13 -10.37 21.68
C TYR A 221 5.53 -9.79 21.45
N GLU A 222 6.53 -10.30 22.17
CA GLU A 222 7.92 -9.82 22.06
C GLU A 222 8.48 -9.91 20.63
N THR A 223 8.18 -11.00 19.92
CA THR A 223 8.67 -11.25 18.55
C THR A 223 8.02 -10.34 17.51
N LEU A 224 6.77 -9.91 17.74
CA LEU A 224 6.09 -8.99 16.83
C LEU A 224 6.57 -7.55 17.02
N PHE A 225 6.70 -7.09 18.27
CA PHE A 225 7.00 -5.70 18.58
C PHE A 225 8.48 -5.43 18.90
N SER A 226 9.37 -6.32 18.47
CA SER A 226 10.81 -6.09 18.52
C SER A 226 11.20 -4.91 17.61
N TRP A 227 12.14 -4.09 18.09
CA TRP A 227 12.74 -3.02 17.29
C TRP A 227 14.05 -3.48 16.67
N ASP A 228 13.95 -4.23 15.59
CA ASP A 228 15.07 -4.85 14.87
C ASP A 228 15.50 -4.05 13.63
N LYS A 229 16.43 -4.60 12.84
CA LYS A 229 16.90 -4.00 11.58
C LYS A 229 15.76 -3.73 10.60
N VAL A 230 14.71 -4.56 10.57
CA VAL A 230 13.52 -4.30 9.75
C VAL A 230 12.82 -3.01 10.19
N SER A 231 12.60 -2.81 11.49
CA SER A 231 12.01 -1.56 11.99
C SER A 231 12.90 -0.34 11.69
N GLN A 232 14.22 -0.50 11.79
CA GLN A 232 15.18 0.57 11.45
C GLN A 232 15.16 0.91 9.96
N TYR A 233 15.15 -0.09 9.08
CA TYR A 233 15.11 0.12 7.63
C TYR A 233 13.77 0.68 7.15
N ALA A 234 12.67 0.38 7.85
CA ALA A 234 11.36 0.96 7.55
C ALA A 234 11.33 2.48 7.78
N MET A 235 12.29 3.01 8.55
CA MET A 235 12.47 4.44 8.85
C MET A 235 13.85 4.95 8.43
N VAL A 236 14.42 4.38 7.36
CA VAL A 236 15.77 4.71 6.89
C VAL A 236 15.92 6.16 6.39
N ALA A 237 14.82 6.78 5.96
CA ALA A 237 14.83 8.14 5.40
C ALA A 237 13.50 8.87 5.67
N ASP A 238 13.53 10.20 5.71
CA ASP A 238 12.39 11.08 6.01
C ASP A 238 11.10 10.78 5.20
N PRO A 239 11.17 10.49 3.88
CA PRO A 239 9.97 10.09 3.13
C PRO A 239 9.25 8.86 3.70
N CYS A 240 9.96 7.99 4.43
CA CYS A 240 9.36 6.83 5.08
C CYS A 240 8.44 7.23 6.25
N ALA A 241 8.70 8.36 6.93
CA ALA A 241 7.81 8.84 7.99
C ALA A 241 6.42 9.26 7.46
N GLY A 242 6.30 9.53 6.16
CA GLY A 242 5.05 9.84 5.46
C GLY A 242 4.06 8.68 5.34
N LEU A 243 4.44 7.47 5.81
CA LEU A 243 3.56 6.30 5.91
C LEU A 243 2.24 6.60 6.64
N ARG A 244 2.23 7.56 7.59
CA ARG A 244 1.04 8.00 8.31
C ARG A 244 -0.07 8.53 7.40
N THR A 245 0.31 9.34 6.41
CA THR A 245 -0.63 10.03 5.51
C THR A 245 -1.45 9.04 4.69
N HIS A 246 -0.89 7.87 4.39
CA HIS A 246 -1.54 6.84 3.59
C HIS A 246 -2.30 5.80 4.43
N MET A 247 -1.85 5.51 5.66
CA MET A 247 -2.46 4.46 6.50
C MET A 247 -3.46 4.98 7.55
N THR A 248 -3.32 6.23 8.01
CA THR A 248 -4.09 6.77 9.15
C THR A 248 -4.83 8.06 8.82
N GLY A 249 -5.14 8.32 7.54
CA GLY A 249 -6.10 9.36 7.18
C GLY A 249 -7.31 9.26 8.11
N ASP A 250 -7.65 10.39 8.75
CA ASP A 250 -8.42 10.71 9.97
C ASP A 250 -9.75 9.93 10.28
N ARG A 251 -9.90 8.71 9.75
CA ARG A 251 -11.14 7.94 9.58
C ARG A 251 -10.94 6.42 9.47
N GLY A 252 -9.84 5.85 9.99
CA GLY A 252 -9.73 4.40 10.20
C GLY A 252 -9.82 3.58 8.90
N VAL A 253 -8.88 3.78 7.97
CA VAL A 253 -8.96 3.17 6.64
C VAL A 253 -8.69 1.65 6.64
N PHE A 254 -8.03 1.11 7.67
CA PHE A 254 -7.89 -0.34 7.89
C PHE A 254 -8.15 -0.77 9.33
N LEU A 255 -8.65 0.15 10.16
CA LEU A 255 -8.99 -0.06 11.56
C LEU A 255 -10.39 0.50 11.81
#